data_AF-A0A7S3BQV4-F1
#
_entry.id   AF-A0A7S3BQV4-F1
#
_cell.length_a   1.000
_cell.length_b   1.000
_cell.length_c   1.000
_cell.angle_alpha   90.00
_cell.angle_beta   90.00
_cell.angle_gamma   90.00
#
_symmetry.space_group_name_H-M   'P 1'
#
loop_
_entity.id
_entity.type
_entity.pdbx_description
1 polymer ?
#
loop_
_entity_poly.entity_id
_entity_poly.type
_entity_poly.pdbx_seq_one_letter_code
_entity_poly.pdbx_strand_id
1 'polypeptide(L)'
;MATVPGAHGVIIGVANALDFAIHAREELRAAGIEPTEVVMPAYTAADLTVLLEARLGEMVGSHDGSDSGECALSPGVKFVKPALQLCARRVAAATGDMRRALQVCGAALGRAVGQVDQQAPGAEGSRRQQAKAVAVVTGDARQPQLPTLWRRLADRKKAVDTRADPPVTVTVGHMAAALSAVMRDTSSCMVKILPPQQQLLLAAVVRRVERNAAGSHCTVSELLETYTQLCK
;
A
#
# COMPACT_ATOMS: atom_id res chain seq x y z
N MET A 1 -10.21 23.55 -34.22
CA MET A 1 -8.93 23.03 -34.79
C MET A 1 -9.11 22.87 -36.28
N ALA A 2 -8.23 23.47 -37.10
CA ALA A 2 -8.28 23.29 -38.55
C ALA A 2 -7.76 21.88 -38.91
N THR A 3 -8.65 20.98 -39.32
CA THR A 3 -8.27 19.65 -39.80
C THR A 3 -7.83 19.76 -41.27
N VAL A 4 -6.59 19.36 -41.58
CA VAL A 4 -6.10 19.28 -42.96
C VAL A 4 -6.73 18.07 -43.64
N PRO A 5 -7.35 18.22 -44.83
CA PRO A 5 -7.93 17.09 -45.55
C PRO A 5 -6.84 16.08 -45.95
N GLY A 6 -7.01 14.82 -45.56
CA GLY A 6 -6.06 13.72 -45.80
C GLY A 6 -5.22 13.29 -44.59
N ALA A 7 -5.35 13.96 -43.43
CA ALA A 7 -4.67 13.53 -42.21
C ALA A 7 -5.49 12.47 -41.45
N HIS A 8 -4.90 11.29 -41.23
CA HIS A 8 -5.43 10.27 -40.32
C HIS A 8 -4.66 10.33 -39.00
N GLY A 9 -5.35 10.69 -37.91
CA GLY A 9 -4.77 10.77 -36.58
C GLY A 9 -5.74 10.32 -35.52
N VAL A 10 -5.23 9.62 -34.50
CA VAL A 10 -6.00 9.22 -33.31
C VAL A 10 -5.37 9.90 -32.11
N ILE A 11 -6.19 10.60 -31.32
CA ILE A 11 -5.77 11.26 -30.08
C ILE A 11 -6.34 10.47 -28.92
N ILE A 12 -5.47 10.06 -27.99
CA ILE A 12 -5.87 9.38 -26.76
C ILE A 12 -5.50 10.29 -25.60
N GLY A 13 -6.52 10.87 -24.95
CA GLY A 13 -6.36 11.63 -23.72
C GLY A 13 -6.57 10.73 -22.50
N VAL A 14 -5.66 10.78 -21.54
CA VAL A 14 -5.81 10.10 -20.24
C VAL A 14 -5.91 11.17 -19.16
N ALA A 15 -7.04 11.21 -18.45
CA ALA A 15 -7.29 12.16 -17.38
C ALA A 15 -7.72 11.42 -16.10
N ASN A 16 -7.32 11.95 -14.95
CA ASN A 16 -7.66 11.39 -13.64
C ASN A 16 -9.01 11.91 -13.10
N ALA A 17 -9.40 13.11 -13.52
CA ALA A 17 -10.64 13.74 -13.12
C ALA A 17 -11.67 13.61 -14.26
N LEU A 18 -12.84 13.08 -13.94
CA LEU A 18 -13.97 12.97 -14.86
C LEU A 18 -14.35 14.34 -15.43
N ASP A 19 -14.20 15.41 -14.64
CA ASP A 19 -14.51 16.77 -15.05
C ASP A 19 -13.71 17.20 -16.29
N PHE A 20 -12.44 16.79 -16.41
CA PHE A 20 -11.65 17.12 -17.60
C PHE A 20 -12.18 16.41 -18.84
N ALA A 21 -12.62 15.15 -18.70
CA ALA A 21 -13.25 14.43 -19.79
C ALA A 21 -14.54 15.13 -20.22
N ILE A 22 -15.38 15.58 -19.29
CA ILE A 22 -16.64 16.27 -19.60
C ILE A 22 -16.38 17.56 -20.40
N HIS A 23 -15.49 18.43 -19.90
CA HIS A 23 -15.18 19.70 -20.56
C HIS A 23 -14.52 19.49 -21.94
N ALA A 24 -13.54 18.57 -22.03
CA ALA A 24 -12.89 18.25 -23.30
C ALA A 24 -13.87 17.66 -24.32
N ARG A 25 -14.85 16.86 -23.87
CA ARG A 25 -15.91 16.33 -24.73
C ARG A 25 -16.83 17.43 -25.25
N GLU A 26 -17.18 18.40 -24.42
CA GLU A 26 -18.00 19.54 -24.83
C GLU A 26 -17.29 20.41 -25.88
N GLU A 27 -16.00 20.70 -25.68
CA GLU A 27 -15.18 21.44 -26.64
C GLU A 27 -14.99 20.69 -27.97
N LEU A 28 -14.75 19.38 -27.92
CA LEU A 28 -14.61 18.55 -29.12
C LEU A 28 -15.94 18.42 -29.89
N ARG A 29 -17.06 18.30 -29.17
CA ARG A 29 -18.40 18.31 -29.79
C ARG A 29 -18.73 19.65 -30.44
N ALA A 30 -18.33 20.77 -29.82
CA ALA A 30 -18.46 22.09 -30.44
C ALA A 30 -17.63 22.22 -31.72
N ALA A 31 -16.52 21.45 -31.84
CA ALA A 31 -15.73 21.32 -33.05
C ALA A 31 -16.24 20.24 -34.03
N GLY A 32 -17.37 19.58 -33.75
CA GLY A 32 -17.97 18.55 -34.61
C GLY A 32 -17.34 17.16 -34.50
N ILE A 33 -16.51 16.91 -33.48
CA ILE A 33 -15.85 15.63 -33.23
C ILE A 33 -16.56 14.93 -32.06
N GLU A 34 -16.97 13.68 -32.23
CA GLU A 34 -17.52 12.88 -31.13
C GLU A 34 -16.47 11.91 -30.54
N PRO A 35 -15.83 12.27 -29.41
CA PRO A 35 -14.86 11.39 -28.75
C PRO A 35 -15.54 10.21 -28.04
N THR A 36 -14.92 9.03 -28.13
CA THR A 36 -15.31 7.85 -27.35
C THR A 36 -14.67 7.92 -25.97
N GLU A 37 -15.48 7.79 -24.92
CA GLU A 37 -15.00 7.75 -23.54
C GLU A 37 -14.89 6.30 -23.06
N VAL A 38 -13.75 5.97 -22.46
CA VAL A 38 -13.54 4.69 -21.78
C VAL A 38 -13.22 4.98 -20.32
N VAL A 39 -14.14 4.62 -19.43
CA VAL A 39 -13.93 4.72 -17.99
C VAL A 39 -13.15 3.50 -17.51
N MET A 40 -12.03 3.73 -16.85
CA MET A 40 -11.24 2.68 -16.21
C MET A 40 -11.61 2.61 -14.73
N PRO A 41 -12.51 1.70 -14.30
CA PRO A 41 -12.85 1.56 -12.90
C PRO A 41 -11.65 1.05 -12.10
N ALA A 42 -11.67 1.32 -10.79
CA ALA A 42 -10.73 0.70 -9.88
C ALA A 42 -10.90 -0.83 -9.89
N TYR A 43 -9.81 -1.55 -9.63
CA TYR A 43 -9.82 -3.01 -9.68
C TYR A 43 -10.70 -3.60 -8.58
N THR A 44 -11.48 -4.62 -8.93
CA THR A 44 -12.25 -5.39 -7.94
C THR A 44 -11.33 -6.36 -7.19
N ALA A 45 -11.82 -6.92 -6.07
CA ALA A 45 -11.06 -7.91 -5.32
C ALA A 45 -10.73 -9.18 -6.15
N ALA A 46 -11.62 -9.56 -7.07
CA ALA A 46 -11.38 -10.69 -7.97
C ALA A 46 -10.28 -10.35 -8.98
N ASP A 47 -10.37 -9.18 -9.62
CA ASP A 47 -9.37 -8.71 -10.59
C ASP A 47 -7.98 -8.60 -9.96
N LEU A 48 -7.89 -8.02 -8.77
CA LEU A 48 -6.64 -7.91 -8.02
C LEU A 48 -6.07 -9.28 -7.67
N THR A 49 -6.90 -10.25 -7.33
CA THR A 49 -6.40 -11.61 -7.01
C THR A 49 -5.78 -12.25 -8.26
N VAL A 50 -6.49 -12.22 -9.39
CA VAL A 50 -6.01 -12.78 -10.66
C VAL A 50 -4.74 -12.06 -11.14
N LEU A 51 -4.71 -10.73 -11.07
CA LEU A 51 -3.56 -9.93 -11.48
C LEU A 51 -2.34 -10.14 -10.56
N LEU A 52 -2.55 -10.31 -9.26
CA LEU A 52 -1.47 -10.61 -8.32
C LEU A 52 -0.91 -12.01 -8.59
N GLU A 53 -1.76 -13.01 -8.78
CA GLU A 53 -1.32 -14.37 -9.11
C GLU A 53 -0.56 -14.39 -10.45
N ALA A 54 -1.08 -13.71 -11.48
CA ALA A 54 -0.41 -13.60 -12.77
C ALA A 54 0.93 -12.88 -12.69
N ARG A 55 1.01 -11.70 -12.03
CA ARG A 55 2.26 -10.92 -11.94
C ARG A 55 3.30 -11.57 -11.04
N LEU A 56 2.88 -12.20 -9.95
CA LEU A 56 3.78 -12.95 -9.09
C LEU A 56 4.23 -14.26 -9.78
N GLY A 57 3.37 -14.87 -10.61
CA GLY A 57 3.69 -16.05 -11.41
C GLY A 57 4.55 -15.78 -12.65
N GLU A 58 4.39 -14.66 -13.34
CA GLU A 58 5.21 -14.30 -14.52
C GLU A 58 6.67 -14.00 -14.17
N MET A 59 6.95 -13.51 -12.97
CA MET A 59 8.33 -13.31 -12.49
C MET A 59 9.05 -14.64 -12.20
N VAL A 60 8.36 -15.76 -12.37
CA VAL A 60 8.77 -17.11 -12.00
C VAL A 60 8.76 -17.90 -13.29
N GLY A 61 9.92 -17.98 -13.95
CA GLY A 61 10.03 -18.72 -15.19
C GLY A 61 9.45 -20.13 -15.04
N SER A 62 8.48 -20.44 -15.91
CA SER A 62 8.02 -21.77 -16.33
C SER A 62 7.40 -22.68 -15.26
N HIS A 63 6.08 -22.81 -15.38
CA HIS A 63 5.39 -24.09 -15.59
C HIS A 63 5.84 -25.27 -14.71
N ASP A 64 5.17 -25.46 -13.58
CA ASP A 64 4.81 -26.82 -13.16
C ASP A 64 3.36 -26.82 -12.68
N GLY A 65 2.50 -27.35 -13.55
CA GLY A 65 1.08 -27.53 -13.34
C GLY A 65 0.83 -28.59 -12.28
N SER A 66 0.78 -28.16 -11.01
CA SER A 66 0.13 -28.92 -9.96
C SER A 66 -1.06 -28.13 -9.43
N ASP A 67 -2.24 -28.75 -9.52
CA ASP A 67 -3.54 -28.28 -9.04
C ASP A 67 -3.62 -28.22 -7.50
N SER A 68 -2.58 -27.75 -6.85
CA SER A 68 -2.57 -27.50 -5.41
C SER A 68 -2.49 -26.00 -5.18
N GLY A 69 -3.64 -25.33 -5.06
CA GLY A 69 -3.91 -24.21 -4.13
C GLY A 69 -2.88 -23.10 -3.84
N GLU A 70 -1.77 -22.99 -4.55
CA GLU A 70 -0.56 -22.29 -4.10
C GLU A 70 0.15 -21.65 -5.30
N CYS A 71 0.52 -20.38 -5.16
CA CYS A 71 1.35 -19.68 -6.13
C CYS A 71 2.78 -19.71 -5.60
N ALA A 72 3.55 -20.70 -6.05
CA ALA A 72 4.96 -20.81 -5.73
C ALA A 72 5.76 -19.84 -6.60
N LEU A 73 6.52 -18.92 -5.99
CA LEU A 73 7.54 -18.15 -6.69
C LEU A 73 8.91 -18.82 -6.55
N SER A 74 9.59 -18.95 -7.68
CA SER A 74 11.02 -19.23 -7.73
C SER A 74 11.82 -17.92 -7.63
N PRO A 75 12.88 -17.88 -6.79
CA PRO A 75 13.44 -19.01 -6.05
C PRO A 75 12.97 -18.95 -4.59
N GLY A 76 12.14 -19.92 -4.19
CA GLY A 76 11.87 -20.20 -2.77
C GLY A 76 11.00 -19.18 -2.04
N VAL A 77 10.08 -18.48 -2.71
CA VAL A 77 9.08 -17.63 -2.03
C VAL A 77 7.68 -18.12 -2.36
N LYS A 78 6.90 -18.59 -1.40
CA LYS A 78 5.52 -19.05 -1.65
C LYS A 78 4.51 -18.05 -1.09
N PHE A 79 3.55 -17.61 -1.90
CA PHE A 79 2.41 -16.87 -1.37
C PHE A 79 1.22 -17.81 -1.25
N VAL A 80 0.68 -17.90 -0.04
CA VAL A 80 -0.51 -18.70 0.23
C VAL A 80 -1.71 -17.95 -0.35
N LYS A 81 -2.56 -18.62 -1.17
CA LYS A 81 -3.71 -17.99 -1.85
C LYS A 81 -4.62 -17.14 -0.93
N PRO A 82 -5.04 -17.60 0.26
CA PRO A 82 -5.80 -16.76 1.21
C PRO A 82 -5.07 -15.48 1.65
N ALA A 83 -3.73 -15.43 1.64
CA ALA A 83 -3.00 -14.20 1.92
C ALA A 83 -3.15 -13.18 0.79
N LEU A 84 -3.09 -13.64 -0.47
CA LEU A 84 -3.33 -12.78 -1.64
C LEU A 84 -4.78 -12.29 -1.68
N GLN A 85 -5.75 -13.17 -1.44
CA GLN A 85 -7.17 -12.80 -1.35
C GLN A 85 -7.44 -11.78 -0.24
N LEU A 86 -6.80 -11.92 0.92
CA LEU A 86 -6.90 -10.93 2.00
C LEU A 86 -6.39 -9.56 1.57
N CYS A 87 -5.23 -9.53 0.89
CA CYS A 87 -4.66 -8.31 0.33
C CYS A 87 -5.60 -7.68 -0.70
N ALA A 88 -6.08 -8.47 -1.66
CA ALA A 88 -6.97 -8.03 -2.72
C ALA A 88 -8.27 -7.44 -2.18
N ARG A 89 -8.94 -8.11 -1.23
CA ARG A 89 -10.18 -7.61 -0.61
C ARG A 89 -9.96 -6.30 0.13
N ARG A 90 -8.86 -6.18 0.87
CA ARG A 90 -8.58 -4.97 1.65
C ARG A 90 -8.22 -3.79 0.76
N VAL A 91 -7.42 -4.02 -0.29
CA VAL A 91 -7.02 -2.97 -1.24
C VAL A 91 -8.21 -2.55 -2.11
N ALA A 92 -9.01 -3.48 -2.62
CA ALA A 92 -10.22 -3.16 -3.39
C ALA A 92 -11.22 -2.30 -2.58
N ALA A 93 -11.38 -2.59 -1.28
CA ALA A 93 -12.27 -1.82 -0.41
C ALA A 93 -11.74 -0.41 -0.08
N ALA A 94 -10.44 -0.15 -0.22
CA ALA A 94 -9.84 1.13 0.17
C ALA A 94 -9.51 2.02 -1.03
N THR A 95 -8.81 1.48 -2.04
CA THR A 95 -8.34 2.26 -3.20
C THR A 95 -8.59 1.57 -4.53
N GLY A 96 -8.60 0.23 -4.56
CA GLY A 96 -8.63 -0.55 -5.80
C GLY A 96 -7.42 -0.32 -6.71
N ASP A 97 -6.28 0.11 -6.15
CA ASP A 97 -5.03 0.37 -6.89
C ASP A 97 -4.06 -0.82 -6.79
N MET A 98 -3.74 -1.40 -7.95
CA MET A 98 -2.79 -2.50 -8.07
C MET A 98 -1.38 -2.15 -7.55
N ARG A 99 -0.94 -0.89 -7.68
CA ARG A 99 0.37 -0.45 -7.19
C ARG A 99 0.46 -0.59 -5.67
N ARG A 100 -0.63 -0.24 -4.96
CA ARG A 100 -0.73 -0.42 -3.51
C ARG A 100 -0.73 -1.89 -3.13
N ALA A 101 -1.44 -2.75 -3.86
CA ALA A 101 -1.42 -4.19 -3.63
C ALA A 101 0.00 -4.79 -3.75
N LEU A 102 0.75 -4.41 -4.79
CA LEU A 102 2.13 -4.86 -4.98
C LEU A 102 3.09 -4.34 -3.90
N GLN A 103 2.90 -3.09 -3.44
CA GLN A 103 3.67 -2.53 -2.34
C GLN A 103 3.47 -3.33 -1.04
N VAL A 104 2.22 -3.71 -0.75
CA VAL A 104 1.90 -4.55 0.42
C VAL A 104 2.54 -5.93 0.28
N CYS A 105 2.47 -6.56 -0.90
CA CYS A 105 3.09 -7.87 -1.13
C CYS A 105 4.62 -7.83 -0.94
N GLY A 106 5.29 -6.77 -1.42
CA GLY A 106 6.72 -6.57 -1.19
C GLY A 106 7.07 -6.36 0.29
N ALA A 107 6.24 -5.60 1.03
CA ALA A 107 6.42 -5.42 2.46
C ALA A 107 6.18 -6.72 3.27
N ALA A 108 5.19 -7.53 2.88
CA ALA A 108 4.92 -8.84 3.47
C ALA A 108 6.10 -9.81 3.23
N LEU A 109 6.66 -9.79 2.02
CA LEU A 109 7.83 -10.57 1.68
C LEU A 109 9.05 -10.16 2.51
N GLY A 110 9.33 -8.86 2.65
CA GLY A 110 10.42 -8.38 3.49
C GLY A 110 10.31 -8.84 4.95
N ARG A 111 9.08 -8.94 5.48
CA ARG A 111 8.82 -9.47 6.83
C ARG A 111 9.06 -10.98 6.91
N ALA A 112 8.61 -11.74 5.92
CA ALA A 112 8.83 -13.18 5.87
C ALA A 112 10.33 -13.52 5.78
N VAL A 113 11.09 -12.77 4.96
CA VAL A 113 12.56 -12.90 4.88
C VAL A 113 13.22 -12.55 6.20
N GLY A 114 12.83 -11.42 6.82
CA GLY A 114 13.43 -10.99 8.08
C GLY A 114 13.19 -11.94 9.26
N GLN A 115 12.12 -12.73 9.24
CA GLN A 115 11.90 -13.78 10.23
C GLN A 115 12.82 -14.97 10.03
N VAL A 116 13.01 -15.41 8.77
CA VAL A 116 13.93 -16.51 8.47
C VAL A 116 15.37 -16.15 8.86
N ASP A 117 15.77 -14.89 8.62
CA ASP A 117 17.10 -14.38 9.03
C ASP A 117 17.26 -14.31 10.57
N GLN A 118 16.19 -14.05 11.32
CA GLN A 118 16.21 -14.04 12.79
C GLN A 118 16.20 -15.46 13.39
N GLN A 119 15.65 -16.43 12.67
CA GLN A 119 15.59 -17.83 13.13
C GLN A 119 16.93 -18.57 12.92
N ALA A 120 17.84 -18.05 12.10
CA ALA A 120 19.18 -18.62 11.89
C ALA A 120 20.13 -18.21 13.03
N PRO A 121 20.50 -19.12 13.96
CA PRO A 121 21.31 -18.78 15.12
C PRO A 121 22.78 -18.71 14.67
N GLY A 122 23.36 -17.51 14.59
CA GLY A 122 24.79 -17.39 14.30
C GLY A 122 25.38 -15.99 14.07
N ALA A 123 24.59 -14.92 13.98
CA ALA A 123 25.14 -13.60 13.61
C ALA A 123 24.58 -12.40 14.40
N GLU A 124 23.99 -12.61 15.58
CA GLU A 124 23.31 -11.53 16.33
C GLU A 124 24.24 -10.63 17.18
N GLY A 125 25.55 -10.87 17.19
CA GLY A 125 26.47 -10.14 18.07
C GLY A 125 26.80 -8.68 17.71
N SER A 126 26.76 -8.29 16.43
CA SER A 126 27.36 -7.00 16.02
C SER A 126 26.46 -6.06 15.20
N ARG A 127 25.31 -6.54 14.71
CA ARG A 127 24.44 -5.72 13.83
C ARG A 127 23.41 -4.85 14.57
N ARG A 128 23.18 -5.14 15.86
CA ARG A 128 22.17 -4.46 16.68
C ARG A 128 22.53 -2.99 16.99
N GLN A 129 23.80 -2.60 16.85
CA GLN A 129 24.25 -1.22 17.10
C GLN A 129 24.21 -0.32 15.84
N GLN A 130 24.18 -0.88 14.62
CA GLN A 130 24.01 -0.07 13.40
C GLN A 130 22.55 0.04 12.93
N ALA A 131 21.65 -0.84 13.40
CA ALA A 131 20.21 -0.70 13.12
C ALA A 131 19.52 0.40 13.96
N LYS A 132 20.16 0.90 15.02
CA LYS A 132 19.61 1.98 15.86
C LYS A 132 19.98 3.40 15.40
N ALA A 133 20.82 3.53 14.36
CA ALA A 133 21.20 4.82 13.76
C ALA A 133 20.37 5.22 12.52
N VAL A 134 19.44 4.36 12.04
CA VAL A 134 18.55 4.67 10.90
C VAL A 134 17.08 4.68 11.34
N ALA A 135 16.82 5.09 12.58
CA ALA A 135 15.47 5.23 13.13
C ALA A 135 15.29 6.56 13.87
N VAL A 136 15.96 7.62 13.42
CA VAL A 136 15.61 9.01 13.75
C VAL A 136 15.93 9.87 12.53
N VAL A 137 15.12 9.74 11.48
CA VAL A 137 14.89 10.84 10.53
C VAL A 137 13.39 10.90 10.29
N THR A 138 12.79 11.83 11.01
CA THR A 138 11.52 12.46 10.72
C THR A 138 11.48 12.88 9.24
N GLY A 139 10.36 12.62 8.56
CA GLY A 139 9.96 13.36 7.37
C GLY A 139 10.69 13.02 6.07
N ASP A 140 10.57 11.78 5.60
CA ASP A 140 10.25 11.46 4.19
C ASP A 140 10.40 9.95 4.03
N ALA A 141 9.29 9.24 4.10
CA ALA A 141 9.24 7.84 3.73
C ALA A 141 9.33 7.74 2.20
N ARG A 142 10.52 7.99 1.65
CA ARG A 142 10.89 7.42 0.35
C ARG A 142 10.76 5.92 0.50
N GLN A 143 9.69 5.39 -0.09
CA GLN A 143 9.41 3.97 -0.24
C GLN A 143 10.74 3.23 -0.46
N PRO A 144 11.04 2.13 0.27
CA PRO A 144 12.09 1.24 -0.16
C PRO A 144 11.69 0.76 -1.56
N GLN A 145 12.38 1.31 -2.55
CA GLN A 145 12.11 1.07 -3.96
C GLN A 145 12.11 -0.44 -4.13
N LEU A 146 10.99 -1.02 -4.58
CA LEU A 146 10.84 -2.44 -4.95
C LEU A 146 12.15 -3.03 -5.53
N PRO A 147 12.87 -2.35 -6.46
CA PRO A 147 14.14 -2.82 -7.04
C PRO A 147 15.21 -3.29 -6.04
N THR A 148 15.31 -2.70 -4.85
CA THR A 148 16.36 -3.03 -3.86
C THR A 148 16.08 -4.30 -3.09
N LEU A 149 14.81 -4.58 -2.77
CA LEU A 149 14.38 -5.82 -2.14
C LEU A 149 14.48 -6.98 -3.14
N TRP A 150 14.06 -6.76 -4.40
CA TRP A 150 14.23 -7.75 -5.47
C TRP A 150 15.70 -8.04 -5.76
N ARG A 151 16.57 -7.02 -5.73
CA ARG A 151 18.02 -7.23 -5.89
C ARG A 151 18.60 -8.06 -4.76
N ARG A 152 18.21 -7.80 -3.50
CA ARG A 152 18.62 -8.64 -2.35
C ARG A 152 18.12 -10.08 -2.47
N LEU A 153 16.90 -10.29 -2.99
CA LEU A 153 16.38 -11.63 -3.26
C LEU A 153 17.14 -12.31 -4.42
N ALA A 154 17.55 -11.56 -5.45
CA ALA A 154 18.38 -12.07 -6.54
C ALA A 154 19.84 -12.33 -6.12
N ASP A 155 20.38 -11.54 -5.20
CA ASP A 155 21.69 -11.80 -4.58
C ASP A 155 21.59 -13.03 -3.66
N ARG A 156 20.47 -13.21 -2.96
CA ARG A 156 20.16 -14.42 -2.20
C ARG A 156 19.93 -15.63 -3.12
N LYS A 157 19.41 -15.46 -4.34
CA LYS A 157 19.33 -16.53 -5.36
C LYS A 157 20.71 -17.12 -5.65
N LYS A 158 21.74 -16.28 -5.84
CA LYS A 158 23.14 -16.75 -6.01
C LYS A 158 23.68 -17.54 -4.81
N ALA A 159 23.20 -17.25 -3.60
CA ALA A 159 23.60 -17.98 -2.39
C ALA A 159 22.76 -19.26 -2.16
N VAL A 160 21.46 -19.22 -2.47
CA VAL A 160 20.51 -20.34 -2.28
C VAL A 160 20.73 -21.45 -3.30
N ASP A 161 21.18 -21.15 -4.52
CA ASP A 161 21.62 -22.18 -5.48
C ASP A 161 22.78 -23.04 -4.93
N THR A 162 23.41 -22.66 -3.80
CA THR A 162 24.47 -23.43 -3.12
C THR A 162 24.06 -24.04 -1.76
N ARG A 163 22.85 -23.78 -1.25
CA ARG A 163 22.42 -24.29 0.07
C ARG A 163 20.91 -24.56 0.11
N ALA A 164 20.54 -25.79 0.40
CA ALA A 164 19.16 -26.29 0.46
C ALA A 164 18.35 -25.73 1.65
N ASP A 165 18.15 -24.41 1.69
CA ASP A 165 17.30 -23.75 2.70
C ASP A 165 15.81 -23.85 2.33
N PRO A 166 14.89 -23.92 3.31
CA PRO A 166 13.45 -24.08 3.07
C PRO A 166 12.83 -22.83 2.39
N PRO A 167 11.79 -23.01 1.56
CA PRO A 167 11.14 -21.90 0.87
C PRO A 167 10.45 -20.94 1.86
N VAL A 168 10.74 -19.65 1.73
CA VAL A 168 10.13 -18.54 2.47
C VAL A 168 8.63 -18.48 2.14
N THR A 169 7.79 -18.93 3.06
CA THR A 169 6.34 -18.89 2.86
C THR A 169 5.74 -17.62 3.46
N VAL A 170 5.09 -16.81 2.63
CA VAL A 170 4.33 -15.63 3.06
C VAL A 170 2.96 -16.09 3.54
N THR A 171 2.82 -16.18 4.86
CA THR A 171 1.57 -16.54 5.51
C THR A 171 0.60 -15.36 5.58
N VAL A 172 -0.66 -15.64 5.90
CA VAL A 172 -1.69 -14.62 6.14
C VAL A 172 -1.28 -13.63 7.23
N GLY A 173 -0.54 -14.08 8.25
CA GLY A 173 -0.02 -13.23 9.32
C GLY A 173 0.96 -12.17 8.82
N HIS A 174 1.89 -12.54 7.94
CA HIS A 174 2.85 -11.58 7.35
C HIS A 174 2.14 -10.55 6.49
N MET A 175 1.15 -11.00 5.73
CA MET A 175 0.32 -10.12 4.90
C MET A 175 -0.53 -9.17 5.75
N ALA A 176 -1.21 -9.66 6.79
CA ALA A 176 -2.01 -8.85 7.70
C ALA A 176 -1.16 -7.77 8.41
N ALA A 177 0.07 -8.13 8.84
CA ALA A 177 1.00 -7.20 9.44
C ALA A 177 1.52 -6.15 8.43
N ALA A 178 1.72 -6.53 7.17
CA ALA A 178 2.10 -5.60 6.11
C ALA A 178 0.95 -4.64 5.74
N LEU A 179 -0.27 -5.17 5.58
CA LEU A 179 -1.49 -4.39 5.36
C LEU A 179 -1.68 -3.36 6.48
N SER A 180 -1.56 -3.79 7.74
CA SER A 180 -1.69 -2.91 8.90
C SER A 180 -0.60 -1.83 8.98
N ALA A 181 0.54 -2.03 8.33
CA ALA A 181 1.62 -1.03 8.29
C ALA A 181 1.44 -0.05 7.13
N VAL A 182 1.03 -0.52 5.96
CA VAL A 182 0.92 0.28 4.72
C VAL A 182 -0.41 1.01 4.63
N MET A 183 -1.48 0.42 5.16
CA MET A 183 -2.85 0.95 5.11
C MET A 183 -3.31 1.50 6.46
N ARG A 184 -2.39 1.78 7.37
CA ARG A 184 -2.70 2.38 8.67
C ARG A 184 -3.21 3.80 8.44
N ASP A 185 -4.36 4.13 9.02
CA ASP A 185 -4.90 5.49 8.97
C ASP A 185 -3.95 6.43 9.72
N THR A 186 -3.37 7.39 8.98
CA THR A 186 -2.39 8.35 9.49
C THR A 186 -2.93 9.14 10.68
N SER A 187 -4.23 9.42 10.72
CA SER A 187 -4.90 10.08 11.85
C SER A 187 -4.71 9.34 13.18
N SER A 188 -4.95 8.03 13.21
CA SER A 188 -4.80 7.22 14.44
C SER A 188 -3.35 7.12 14.93
N CYS A 189 -2.39 7.18 14.00
CA CYS A 189 -0.97 7.18 14.31
C CYS A 189 -0.52 8.56 14.81
N MET A 190 -0.99 9.63 14.16
CA MET A 190 -0.69 11.01 14.54
C MET A 190 -1.13 11.30 15.97
N VAL A 191 -2.35 10.90 16.36
CA VAL A 191 -2.85 11.12 17.74
C VAL A 191 -1.90 10.56 18.80
N LYS A 192 -1.27 9.40 18.55
CA LYS A 192 -0.34 8.76 19.49
C LYS A 192 1.04 9.43 19.56
N ILE A 193 1.43 10.16 18.52
CA ILE A 193 2.74 10.82 18.40
C ILE A 193 2.71 12.25 18.97
N LEU A 194 1.51 12.83 19.14
CA LEU A 194 1.36 14.17 19.71
C LEU A 194 1.96 14.27 21.12
N PRO A 195 2.64 15.37 21.47
CA PRO A 195 3.02 15.72 22.83
C PRO A 195 1.86 15.55 23.84
N PRO A 196 2.15 15.21 25.11
CA PRO A 196 1.12 14.90 26.10
C PRO A 196 0.12 16.04 26.32
N GLN A 197 0.57 17.30 26.22
CA GLN A 197 -0.31 18.47 26.30
C GLN A 197 -1.30 18.55 25.14
N GLN A 198 -0.86 18.19 23.92
CA GLN A 198 -1.72 18.19 22.74
C GLN A 198 -2.71 17.02 22.75
N GLN A 199 -2.32 15.88 23.32
CA GLN A 199 -3.24 14.76 23.55
C GLN A 199 -4.33 15.10 24.55
N LEU A 200 -3.99 15.80 25.64
CA LEU A 200 -4.95 16.24 26.65
C LEU A 200 -5.91 17.30 26.11
N LEU A 201 -5.41 18.23 25.29
CA LEU A 201 -6.25 19.20 24.58
C LEU A 201 -7.22 18.49 23.61
N LEU A 202 -6.74 17.50 22.85
CA LEU A 202 -7.60 16.72 21.95
C LEU A 202 -8.67 15.93 22.73
N ALA A 203 -8.32 15.35 23.87
CA ALA A 203 -9.29 14.68 24.75
C ALA A 203 -10.35 15.66 25.29
N ALA A 204 -9.98 16.90 25.60
CA ALA A 204 -10.92 17.95 25.98
C ALA A 204 -11.89 18.30 24.84
N VAL A 205 -11.40 18.40 23.59
CA VAL A 205 -12.24 18.62 22.40
C VAL A 205 -13.21 17.47 22.19
N VAL A 206 -12.75 16.22 22.19
CA VAL A 206 -13.59 15.03 21.95
C VAL A 206 -14.70 14.95 23.01
N ARG A 207 -14.36 15.10 24.29
CA ARG A 207 -15.33 15.06 25.39
C ARG A 207 -16.38 16.17 25.29
N ARG A 208 -16.04 17.30 24.68
CA ARG A 208 -16.97 18.40 24.43
C ARG A 208 -17.91 18.08 23.26
N VAL A 209 -17.37 17.55 22.15
CA VAL A 209 -18.16 17.12 20.99
C VAL A 209 -19.14 16.00 21.37
N GLU A 210 -18.73 15.05 22.20
CA GLU A 210 -19.61 13.98 22.69
C GLU A 210 -20.74 14.51 23.59
N ARG A 211 -20.47 15.54 24.40
CA ARG A 211 -21.48 16.18 25.25
C ARG A 211 -22.43 17.08 24.48
N ASN A 212 -21.99 17.63 23.35
CA ASN A 212 -22.75 18.60 22.57
C ASN A 212 -23.21 17.97 21.25
N ALA A 213 -24.23 17.10 21.33
CA ALA A 213 -24.76 16.36 20.18
C ALA A 213 -25.34 17.24 19.06
N ALA A 214 -25.55 18.54 19.31
CA ALA A 214 -26.20 19.47 18.38
C ALA A 214 -25.24 20.38 17.59
N GLY A 215 -23.92 20.37 17.85
CA GLY A 215 -23.00 21.26 17.15
C GLY A 215 -21.52 20.87 17.25
N SER A 216 -20.86 20.75 16.09
CA SER A 216 -19.42 20.45 15.96
C SER A 216 -18.51 21.67 16.19
N HIS A 217 -19.05 22.78 16.68
CA HIS A 217 -18.30 24.01 16.90
C HIS A 217 -18.01 24.19 18.39
N CYS A 218 -16.75 24.45 18.72
CA CYS A 218 -16.32 24.81 20.08
C CYS A 218 -15.57 26.14 20.04
N THR A 219 -15.87 27.02 21.00
CA THR A 219 -15.08 28.25 21.20
C THR A 219 -13.80 27.94 21.99
N VAL A 220 -12.76 28.75 21.81
CA VAL A 220 -11.47 28.56 22.50
C VAL A 220 -11.64 28.68 24.03
N SER A 221 -12.53 29.57 24.48
CA SER A 221 -12.82 29.78 25.90
C SER A 221 -13.42 28.54 26.55
N GLU A 222 -14.43 27.93 25.93
CA GLU A 222 -15.07 26.70 26.43
C GLU A 222 -14.12 25.50 26.42
N LEU A 223 -13.22 25.44 25.43
CA LEU A 223 -12.18 24.41 25.37
C LEU A 223 -11.18 24.58 26.53
N LEU A 224 -10.75 25.81 26.81
CA LEU A 224 -9.84 26.10 27.91
C LEU A 224 -10.46 25.76 29.28
N GLU A 225 -11.75 26.07 29.47
CA GLU A 225 -12.49 25.67 30.68
C GLU A 225 -12.53 24.13 30.83
N THR A 226 -12.82 23.42 29.76
CA THR A 226 -12.87 21.95 29.79
C THR A 226 -11.48 21.34 30.02
N TYR A 227 -10.44 21.92 29.41
CA TYR A 227 -9.05 21.51 29.63
C TYR A 227 -8.62 21.73 31.08
N THR A 228 -8.91 22.90 31.66
CA THR A 228 -8.57 23.20 33.06
C THR A 228 -9.34 22.32 34.04
N GLN A 229 -10.56 21.89 33.71
CA GLN A 229 -11.31 20.89 34.50
C GLN A 229 -10.68 19.49 34.44
N LEU A 230 -10.07 19.10 33.31
CA LEU A 230 -9.39 17.80 33.15
C LEU A 230 -8.00 17.76 33.79
N CYS A 231 -7.37 18.93 33.95
CA CYS A 231 -6.05 19.08 34.57
C CYS A 231 -6.08 19.24 36.10
N LYS A 232 -7.27 19.27 36.71
CA LYS A 232 -7.45 19.28 38.17
C LYS A 232 -7.46 17.86 38.71
#